data_AF-A0A0B6XG68-F1
#
_entry.id   AF-A0A0B6XG68-F1
#
_cell.length_a   1.000
_cell.length_b   1.000
_cell.length_c   1.000
_cell.angle_alpha   90.00
_cell.angle_beta   90.00
_cell.angle_gamma   90.00
#
_symmetry.space_group_name_H-M   'P 1'
#
loop_
_entity.id
_entity.type
_entity.pdbx_description
1 polymer ?
#
loop_
_entity_poly.entity_id
_entity_poly.type
_entity_poly.pdbx_seq_one_letter_code
_entity_poly.pdbx_strand_id
1 'polypeptide(L)'
;MSLIRNVFKRLHYPVDIIAQCVRGYLAYALSLRNLKEIMAECGVTVDHSTLSRWVHRWVPLIVKRYRRSKPEVERRWRMDETYIKIKGQWRYLYRAVDSDGNTVEFFLTAHRDKKAALRFFKKAMRQHGQPDGVTLDKSGANKAALGEINKEKPKNKQINVRQSKYLNNLIEQDHRNVKRRTRPMLGFKNFRGTQTLLAGIERVSMLRKGQYPQEPEYPISPAAFSYQLTA
;
A
#
# COMPACT_ATOMS: atom_id res chain seq x y z
N MET A 1 21.33 -10.48 -13.83
CA MET A 1 21.18 -9.41 -12.82
C MET A 1 19.75 -8.89 -12.84
N SER A 2 19.09 -8.73 -11.68
CA SER A 2 17.72 -8.19 -11.68
C SER A 2 17.63 -6.76 -12.19
N LEU A 3 16.43 -6.40 -12.64
CA LEU A 3 16.08 -5.07 -13.10
C LEU A 3 16.35 -4.00 -12.04
N ILE A 4 16.24 -4.33 -10.74
CA ILE A 4 16.56 -3.41 -9.65
C ILE A 4 18.08 -3.20 -9.57
N ARG A 5 18.89 -4.26 -9.51
CA ARG A 5 20.36 -4.12 -9.50
C ARG A 5 20.87 -3.30 -10.69
N ASN A 6 20.32 -3.51 -11.88
CA ASN A 6 20.73 -2.74 -13.07
C ASN A 6 20.41 -1.24 -12.97
N VAL A 7 19.27 -0.86 -12.40
CA VAL A 7 18.88 0.56 -12.24
C VAL A 7 19.79 1.30 -11.26
N PHE A 8 20.35 0.59 -10.28
CA PHE A 8 21.17 1.16 -9.21
C PHE A 8 22.68 0.88 -9.39
N LYS A 9 23.09 0.09 -10.41
CA LYS A 9 24.48 -0.34 -10.66
C LYS A 9 25.49 0.80 -10.80
N ARG A 10 25.06 1.96 -11.29
CA ARG A 10 25.92 3.13 -11.54
C ARG A 10 25.84 4.20 -10.45
N LEU A 11 25.20 3.90 -9.32
CA LEU A 11 25.16 4.84 -8.22
C LEU A 11 26.40 4.66 -7.34
N HIS A 12 26.81 5.75 -6.71
CA HIS A 12 27.96 5.81 -5.81
C HIS A 12 27.86 4.84 -4.62
N TYR A 13 26.65 4.44 -4.22
CA TYR A 13 26.41 3.60 -3.06
C TYR A 13 26.03 2.17 -3.45
N PRO A 14 26.50 1.15 -2.71
CA PRO A 14 26.07 -0.23 -2.85
C PRO A 14 24.55 -0.38 -2.80
N VAL A 15 24.02 -1.27 -3.65
CA VAL A 15 22.58 -1.54 -3.77
C VAL A 15 21.96 -1.95 -2.43
N ASP A 16 22.69 -2.67 -1.60
CA ASP A 16 22.19 -3.17 -0.31
C ASP A 16 22.00 -2.04 0.70
N ILE A 17 22.90 -1.03 0.72
CA ILE A 17 22.76 0.18 1.54
C ILE A 17 21.52 0.97 1.09
N ILE A 18 21.33 1.12 -0.22
CA ILE A 18 20.16 1.80 -0.79
C ILE A 18 18.89 1.05 -0.40
N ALA A 19 18.87 -0.28 -0.52
CA ALA A 19 17.73 -1.12 -0.17
C ALA A 19 17.39 -1.00 1.32
N GLN A 20 18.39 -1.03 2.21
CA GLN A 20 18.21 -0.86 3.65
C GLN A 20 17.63 0.51 3.99
N CYS A 21 18.15 1.58 3.38
CA CYS A 21 17.63 2.93 3.54
C CYS A 21 16.17 3.05 3.11
N VAL A 22 15.86 2.59 1.89
CA VAL A 22 14.51 2.65 1.34
C VAL A 22 13.55 1.83 2.20
N ARG A 23 13.90 0.59 2.55
CA ARG A 23 13.08 -0.25 3.42
C ARG A 23 12.89 0.42 4.78
N GLY A 24 13.96 0.93 5.40
CA GLY A 24 13.91 1.61 6.69
C GLY A 24 12.91 2.76 6.69
N TYR A 25 12.98 3.63 5.68
CA TYR A 25 12.05 4.75 5.52
C TYR A 25 10.59 4.29 5.36
N LEU A 26 10.34 3.28 4.53
CA LEU A 26 8.99 2.73 4.29
C LEU A 26 8.44 1.94 5.49
N ALA A 27 9.31 1.30 6.28
CA ALA A 27 8.96 0.39 7.36
C ALA A 27 8.75 1.07 8.71
N TYR A 28 9.63 2.00 9.09
CA TYR A 28 9.64 2.65 10.42
C TYR A 28 9.39 4.14 10.33
N ALA A 29 8.71 4.71 11.33
CA ALA A 29 8.25 6.11 11.42
C ALA A 29 9.39 7.14 11.53
N LEU A 30 10.38 7.02 10.64
CA LEU A 30 11.57 7.84 10.53
C LEU A 30 11.36 8.93 9.49
N SER A 31 11.88 10.12 9.78
CA SER A 31 12.07 11.15 8.75
C SER A 31 13.30 10.80 7.89
N LEU A 32 13.42 11.43 6.72
CA LEU A 32 14.63 11.29 5.90
C LEU A 32 15.87 11.89 6.59
N ARG A 33 15.69 12.81 7.54
CA ARG A 33 16.78 13.37 8.35
C ARG A 33 17.27 12.37 9.39
N ASN A 34 16.34 11.69 10.08
CA ASN A 34 16.73 10.62 11.02
C ASN A 34 17.44 9.49 10.30
N LEU A 35 16.97 9.12 9.10
CA LEU A 35 17.66 8.10 8.32
C LEU A 35 19.07 8.55 7.90
N LYS A 36 19.26 9.83 7.55
CA LYS A 36 20.58 10.41 7.30
C LYS A 36 21.48 10.32 8.54
N GLU A 37 20.96 10.66 9.72
CA GLU A 37 21.70 10.58 11.00
C GLU A 37 22.13 9.14 11.29
N ILE A 38 21.20 8.17 11.21
CA ILE A 38 21.48 6.75 11.41
C ILE A 38 22.53 6.24 10.41
N MET A 39 22.47 6.67 9.15
CA MET A 39 23.49 6.29 8.16
C MET A 39 24.86 6.89 8.46
N ALA A 40 24.91 8.12 8.97
CA ALA A 40 26.16 8.74 9.38
C ALA A 40 26.80 8.02 10.58
N GLU A 41 26.00 7.56 11.55
CA GLU A 41 26.46 6.70 12.66
C GLU A 41 27.05 5.37 12.17
N CYS A 42 26.54 4.85 11.04
CA CYS A 42 27.08 3.66 10.37
C CYS A 42 28.24 3.97 9.39
N GLY A 43 28.80 5.19 9.41
CA GLY A 43 29.92 5.59 8.53
C GLY A 43 29.53 5.92 7.09
N VAL A 44 28.22 6.00 6.78
CA VAL A 44 27.70 6.29 5.44
C VAL A 44 27.22 7.73 5.34
N THR A 45 28.00 8.59 4.71
CA THR A 45 27.60 9.98 4.46
C THR A 45 26.65 10.05 3.27
N VAL A 46 25.37 10.35 3.50
CA VAL A 46 24.35 10.52 2.46
C VAL A 46 23.41 11.67 2.78
N ASP A 47 23.03 12.46 1.78
CA ASP A 47 22.06 13.53 1.98
C ASP A 47 20.60 13.02 1.95
N HIS A 48 19.74 13.66 2.74
CA HIS A 48 18.31 13.36 2.83
C HIS A 48 17.58 13.49 1.48
N SER A 49 18.02 14.40 0.60
CA SER A 49 17.48 14.51 -0.76
C SER A 49 17.81 13.29 -1.62
N THR A 50 19.01 12.71 -1.44
CA THR A 50 19.44 11.48 -2.11
C THR A 50 18.61 10.29 -1.65
N LEU A 51 18.37 10.16 -0.34
CA LEU A 51 17.45 9.16 0.22
C LEU A 51 16.05 9.29 -0.40
N SER A 52 15.53 10.51 -0.53
CA SER A 52 14.24 10.77 -1.18
C SER A 52 14.20 10.29 -2.63
N ARG A 53 15.23 10.58 -3.42
CA ARG A 53 15.34 10.13 -4.81
C ARG A 53 15.39 8.62 -4.91
N TRP A 54 16.14 7.95 -4.02
CA TRP A 54 16.17 6.49 -3.96
C TRP A 54 14.80 5.91 -3.73
N VAL A 55 14.05 6.40 -2.73
CA VAL A 55 12.68 5.93 -2.45
C VAL A 55 11.78 6.07 -3.67
N HIS A 56 11.76 7.24 -4.32
CA HIS A 56 10.89 7.48 -5.47
C HIS A 56 11.28 6.65 -6.70
N ARG A 57 12.56 6.35 -6.89
CA ARG A 57 13.05 5.50 -7.97
C ARG A 57 12.78 4.02 -7.71
N TRP A 58 12.91 3.59 -6.45
CA TRP A 58 12.89 2.20 -6.04
C TRP A 58 11.49 1.64 -5.87
N VAL A 59 10.60 2.41 -5.25
CA VAL A 59 9.24 1.92 -4.93
C VAL A 59 8.47 1.41 -6.15
N PRO A 60 8.45 2.10 -7.32
CA PRO A 60 7.75 1.59 -8.49
C PRO A 60 8.25 0.21 -8.93
N LEU A 61 9.54 -0.09 -8.76
CA LEU A 61 10.15 -1.37 -9.12
C LEU A 61 9.69 -2.49 -8.17
N ILE A 62 9.73 -2.24 -6.85
CA ILE A 62 9.21 -3.18 -5.85
C ILE A 62 7.72 -3.44 -6.09
N VAL A 63 6.92 -2.39 -6.31
CA VAL A 63 5.48 -2.51 -6.52
C VAL A 63 5.20 -3.39 -7.74
N LYS A 64 5.93 -3.19 -8.84
CA LYS A 64 5.78 -4.00 -10.06
C LYS A 64 6.12 -5.47 -9.81
N ARG A 65 7.20 -5.76 -9.09
CA ARG A 65 7.61 -7.14 -8.80
C ARG A 65 6.66 -7.82 -7.83
N TYR A 66 6.35 -7.16 -6.72
CA TYR A 66 5.42 -7.64 -5.69
C TYR A 66 4.03 -7.96 -6.27
N ARG A 67 3.54 -7.15 -7.23
CA ARG A 67 2.21 -7.38 -7.83
C ARG A 67 2.10 -8.75 -8.50
N ARG A 68 3.19 -9.31 -9.02
CA ARG A 68 3.22 -10.63 -9.66
C ARG A 68 3.25 -11.77 -8.66
N SER A 69 3.76 -11.51 -7.46
CA SER A 69 3.89 -12.50 -6.38
C SER A 69 2.84 -12.31 -5.28
N LYS A 70 1.86 -11.44 -5.48
CA LYS A 70 0.88 -11.15 -4.44
C LYS A 70 -0.05 -12.37 -4.32
N PRO A 71 -0.21 -12.98 -3.14
CA PRO A 71 -1.17 -14.05 -2.93
C PRO A 71 -2.61 -13.61 -3.20
N GLU A 72 -3.47 -14.59 -3.44
CA GLU A 72 -4.91 -14.37 -3.46
C GLU A 72 -5.40 -13.88 -2.09
N VAL A 73 -6.54 -13.20 -2.11
CA VAL A 73 -7.20 -12.64 -0.93
C VAL A 73 -8.61 -13.19 -0.84
N GLU A 74 -9.16 -13.23 0.37
CA GLU A 74 -10.50 -13.73 0.59
C GLU A 74 -11.56 -12.90 -0.17
N ARG A 75 -12.65 -13.55 -0.56
CA ARG A 75 -13.70 -12.95 -1.42
C ARG A 75 -14.66 -12.04 -0.66
N ARG A 76 -14.51 -11.90 0.65
CA ARG A 76 -15.32 -11.02 1.51
C ARG A 76 -14.49 -9.82 1.93
N TRP A 77 -14.83 -8.64 1.42
CA TRP A 77 -14.06 -7.43 1.64
C TRP A 77 -14.72 -6.50 2.67
N ARG A 78 -13.90 -5.78 3.41
CA ARG A 78 -14.26 -4.64 4.26
C ARG A 78 -13.55 -3.43 3.69
N MET A 79 -14.33 -2.40 3.37
CA MET A 79 -13.85 -1.27 2.59
C MET A 79 -14.26 0.04 3.24
N ASP A 80 -13.29 0.94 3.35
CA ASP A 80 -13.48 2.26 3.93
C ASP A 80 -12.46 3.27 3.35
N GLU A 81 -12.71 4.56 3.58
CA GLU A 81 -11.80 5.64 3.23
C GLU A 81 -11.08 6.20 4.46
N THR A 82 -9.85 6.66 4.25
CA THR A 82 -9.16 7.47 5.23
C THR A 82 -8.56 8.73 4.64
N TYR A 83 -8.30 9.72 5.49
CA TYR A 83 -7.84 11.04 5.06
C TYR A 83 -6.32 11.15 5.10
N ILE A 84 -5.75 11.73 4.05
CA ILE A 84 -4.32 12.05 3.95
C ILE A 84 -4.16 13.51 3.53
N LYS A 85 -3.31 14.25 4.25
CA LYS A 85 -3.07 15.67 3.95
C LYS A 85 -1.96 15.83 2.91
N ILE A 86 -2.27 16.51 1.80
CA ILE A 86 -1.34 16.78 0.69
C ILE A 86 -1.46 18.26 0.33
N LYS A 87 -0.34 19.01 0.38
CA LYS A 87 -0.29 20.47 0.17
C LYS A 87 -1.37 21.22 0.96
N GLY A 88 -1.52 20.89 2.25
CA GLY A 88 -2.52 21.50 3.12
C GLY A 88 -3.96 20.99 2.92
N GLN A 89 -4.27 20.28 1.83
CA GLN A 89 -5.61 19.82 1.50
C GLN A 89 -5.82 18.35 1.90
N TRP A 90 -7.00 18.03 2.43
CA TRP A 90 -7.40 16.65 2.71
C TRP A 90 -7.74 15.91 1.42
N ARG A 91 -7.15 14.73 1.25
CA ARG A 91 -7.34 13.80 0.14
C ARG A 91 -7.76 12.45 0.69
N TYR A 92 -8.33 11.59 -0.15
CA TYR A 92 -8.94 10.34 0.29
C TYR A 92 -8.11 9.15 -0.17
N LEU A 93 -7.77 8.27 0.77
CA LEU A 93 -7.17 6.98 0.53
C LEU A 93 -8.23 5.90 0.76
N TYR A 94 -8.74 5.37 -0.34
CA TYR A 94 -9.65 4.22 -0.36
C TYR A 94 -8.85 2.97 -0.05
N ARG A 95 -9.37 2.11 0.83
CA ARG A 95 -8.70 0.87 1.23
C ARG A 95 -9.71 -0.26 1.40
N ALA A 96 -9.29 -1.47 1.07
CA ALA A 96 -10.03 -2.68 1.40
C ALA A 96 -9.11 -3.73 2.01
N VAL A 97 -9.62 -4.41 3.02
CA VAL A 97 -9.06 -5.62 3.60
C VAL A 97 -10.06 -6.75 3.47
N ASP A 98 -9.61 -7.99 3.46
CA ASP A 98 -10.49 -9.15 3.42
C ASP A 98 -10.89 -9.60 4.85
N SER A 99 -11.33 -10.85 5.01
CA SER A 99 -11.73 -11.39 6.32
C SER A 99 -10.59 -11.72 7.25
N ASP A 100 -9.40 -11.96 6.73
CA ASP A 100 -8.20 -12.28 7.51
C ASP A 100 -7.38 -11.03 7.83
N GLY A 101 -7.92 -9.84 7.48
CA GLY A 101 -7.22 -8.57 7.62
C GLY A 101 -6.16 -8.35 6.53
N ASN A 102 -6.15 -9.20 5.51
CA ASN A 102 -5.26 -9.08 4.37
C ASN A 102 -5.70 -7.91 3.49
N THR A 103 -4.79 -6.97 3.21
CA THR A 103 -5.06 -5.84 2.32
C THR A 103 -5.33 -6.30 0.89
N VAL A 104 -6.53 -6.03 0.38
CA VAL A 104 -6.98 -6.31 -0.98
C VAL A 104 -6.39 -5.29 -1.94
N GLU A 105 -6.70 -4.01 -1.73
CA GLU A 105 -6.29 -2.91 -2.60
C GLU A 105 -6.37 -1.57 -1.86
N PHE A 106 -5.61 -0.58 -2.35
CA PHE A 106 -5.70 0.81 -1.93
C PHE A 106 -5.67 1.77 -3.13
N PHE A 107 -6.26 2.96 -2.98
CA PHE A 107 -6.33 3.95 -4.04
C PHE A 107 -6.44 5.37 -3.49
N LEU A 108 -5.42 6.19 -3.79
CA LEU A 108 -5.42 7.61 -3.42
C LEU A 108 -6.12 8.43 -4.50
N THR A 109 -7.07 9.26 -4.08
CA THR A 109 -7.87 10.15 -4.94
C THR A 109 -8.01 11.54 -4.34
N ALA A 110 -8.27 12.49 -5.23
CA ALA A 110 -8.54 13.88 -4.90
C ALA A 110 -9.91 14.09 -4.25
N HIS A 111 -10.90 13.29 -4.65
CA HIS A 111 -12.31 13.49 -4.31
C HIS A 111 -12.93 12.18 -3.79
N ARG A 112 -13.95 12.33 -2.93
CA ARG A 112 -14.77 11.23 -2.42
C ARG A 112 -16.09 11.20 -3.19
N ASP A 113 -16.08 10.59 -4.36
CA ASP A 113 -17.22 10.51 -5.25
C ASP A 113 -17.44 9.08 -5.78
N LYS A 114 -18.58 8.86 -6.44
CA LYS A 114 -18.95 7.58 -7.04
C LYS A 114 -17.90 7.11 -8.06
N LYS A 115 -17.33 8.03 -8.85
CA LYS A 115 -16.35 7.72 -9.90
C LYS A 115 -15.05 7.18 -9.31
N ALA A 116 -14.59 7.75 -8.19
CA ALA A 116 -13.44 7.28 -7.45
C ALA A 116 -13.68 5.90 -6.84
N ALA A 117 -14.85 5.70 -6.22
CA ALA A 117 -15.25 4.40 -5.68
C ALA A 117 -15.32 3.31 -6.77
N LEU A 118 -15.92 3.61 -7.94
CA LEU A 118 -15.95 2.71 -9.09
C LEU A 118 -14.55 2.35 -9.59
N ARG A 119 -13.65 3.33 -9.69
CA ARG A 119 -12.25 3.10 -10.07
C ARG A 119 -11.54 2.20 -9.06
N PHE A 120 -11.78 2.40 -7.76
CA PHE A 120 -11.24 1.55 -6.71
C PHE A 120 -11.71 0.10 -6.87
N PHE A 121 -13.02 -0.13 -6.96
CA PHE A 121 -13.56 -1.49 -7.12
C PHE A 121 -13.11 -2.16 -8.42
N LYS A 122 -13.13 -1.45 -9.57
CA LYS A 122 -12.63 -1.98 -10.84
C LYS A 122 -11.15 -2.35 -10.76
N LYS A 123 -10.33 -1.56 -10.04
CA LYS A 123 -8.91 -1.85 -9.81
C LYS A 123 -8.72 -3.11 -8.97
N ALA A 124 -9.46 -3.23 -7.86
CA ALA A 124 -9.40 -4.39 -6.97
C ALA A 124 -9.87 -5.67 -7.68
N MET A 125 -11.02 -5.63 -8.36
CA MET A 125 -11.59 -6.79 -9.05
C MET A 125 -10.76 -7.27 -10.24
N ARG A 126 -10.03 -6.36 -10.90
CA ARG A 126 -9.10 -6.75 -11.97
C ARG A 126 -7.99 -7.66 -11.48
N GLN A 127 -7.59 -7.52 -10.22
CA GLN A 127 -6.48 -8.31 -9.66
C GLN A 127 -6.96 -9.52 -8.87
N HIS A 128 -8.06 -9.40 -8.14
CA HIS A 128 -8.51 -10.43 -7.17
C HIS A 128 -9.84 -11.08 -7.54
N GLY A 129 -10.36 -10.78 -8.73
CA GLY A 129 -11.69 -11.21 -9.13
C GLY A 129 -12.81 -10.49 -8.36
N GLN A 130 -14.04 -10.93 -8.61
CA GLN A 130 -15.21 -10.35 -7.98
C GLN A 130 -15.38 -10.87 -6.54
N PRO A 131 -15.61 -9.98 -5.55
CA PRO A 131 -15.95 -10.41 -4.20
C PRO A 131 -17.37 -10.95 -4.10
N ASP A 132 -17.60 -11.85 -3.16
CA ASP A 132 -18.94 -12.36 -2.84
C ASP A 132 -19.71 -11.38 -1.96
N GLY A 133 -18.99 -10.58 -1.16
CA GLY A 133 -19.59 -9.54 -0.34
C GLY A 133 -18.64 -8.41 0.02
N VAL A 134 -19.19 -7.21 0.19
CA VAL A 134 -18.46 -6.02 0.61
C VAL A 134 -19.19 -5.39 1.79
N THR A 135 -18.47 -5.27 2.90
CA THR A 135 -18.92 -4.51 4.07
C THR A 135 -18.39 -3.09 3.97
N LEU A 136 -19.30 -2.12 4.11
CA LEU A 136 -19.02 -0.70 4.04
C LEU A 136 -19.44 0.00 5.33
N ASP A 137 -18.78 1.12 5.65
CA ASP A 137 -19.35 2.11 6.57
C ASP A 137 -20.48 2.93 5.90
N LYS A 138 -20.99 3.98 6.55
CA LYS A 138 -21.98 4.95 6.05
C LYS A 138 -21.41 5.82 4.90
N SER A 139 -21.05 5.19 3.77
CA SER A 139 -20.58 5.85 2.55
C SER A 139 -21.57 5.70 1.40
N GLY A 140 -22.26 6.80 1.05
CA GLY A 140 -23.20 6.83 -0.07
C GLY A 140 -22.52 6.60 -1.43
N ALA A 141 -21.30 7.13 -1.62
CA ALA A 141 -20.53 6.95 -2.86
C ALA A 141 -20.19 5.48 -3.13
N ASN A 142 -19.82 4.73 -2.08
CA ASN A 142 -19.46 3.31 -2.21
C ASN A 142 -20.68 2.44 -2.51
N LYS A 143 -21.79 2.71 -1.82
CA LYS A 143 -23.07 2.05 -2.12
C LYS A 143 -23.50 2.30 -3.56
N ALA A 144 -23.43 3.55 -4.03
CA ALA A 144 -23.78 3.91 -5.40
C ALA A 144 -22.87 3.22 -6.44
N ALA A 145 -21.57 3.09 -6.14
CA ALA A 145 -20.62 2.39 -7.01
C ALA A 145 -20.90 0.88 -7.09
N LEU A 146 -21.14 0.22 -5.94
CA LEU A 146 -21.49 -1.21 -5.93
C LEU A 146 -22.87 -1.48 -6.56
N GLY A 147 -23.83 -0.57 -6.37
CA GLY A 147 -25.12 -0.63 -7.05
C GLY A 147 -24.97 -0.58 -8.57
N GLU A 148 -24.11 0.29 -9.09
CA GLU A 148 -23.80 0.32 -10.53
C GLU A 148 -23.11 -0.97 -11.00
N ILE A 149 -22.16 -1.51 -10.23
CA ILE A 149 -21.50 -2.78 -10.56
C ILE A 149 -22.48 -3.96 -10.57
N ASN A 150 -23.49 -3.94 -9.71
CA ASN A 150 -24.51 -4.99 -9.62
C ASN A 150 -25.65 -4.83 -10.63
N LYS A 151 -25.83 -3.64 -11.22
CA LYS A 151 -26.99 -3.31 -12.07
C LYS A 151 -27.17 -4.26 -13.25
N GLU A 152 -26.07 -4.67 -13.88
CA GLU A 152 -26.06 -5.54 -15.06
C GLU A 152 -25.91 -7.02 -14.72
N LYS A 153 -25.95 -7.39 -13.43
CA LYS A 153 -25.69 -8.75 -12.98
C LYS A 153 -26.97 -9.48 -12.57
N PRO A 154 -27.12 -10.77 -12.94
CA PRO A 154 -28.14 -11.64 -12.38
C PRO A 154 -28.07 -11.67 -10.85
N LYS A 155 -29.21 -11.77 -10.16
CA LYS A 155 -29.30 -11.69 -8.69
C LYS A 155 -28.32 -12.64 -7.97
N ASN A 156 -28.12 -13.86 -8.47
CA ASN A 156 -27.20 -14.86 -7.91
C ASN A 156 -25.71 -14.55 -8.13
N LYS A 157 -25.37 -13.58 -8.99
CA LYS A 157 -24.00 -13.10 -9.25
C LYS A 157 -23.76 -11.69 -8.73
N GLN A 158 -24.70 -11.10 -8.00
CA GLN A 158 -24.53 -9.77 -7.39
C GLN A 158 -23.64 -9.85 -6.15
N ILE A 159 -22.86 -8.79 -5.94
CA ILE A 159 -22.04 -8.61 -4.74
C ILE A 159 -22.97 -8.31 -3.57
N ASN A 160 -22.87 -9.06 -2.48
CA ASN A 160 -23.65 -8.80 -1.27
C ASN A 160 -23.12 -7.55 -0.54
N VAL A 161 -23.86 -6.45 -0.55
CA VAL A 161 -23.46 -5.20 0.10
C VAL A 161 -24.07 -5.12 1.51
N ARG A 162 -23.21 -4.98 2.52
CA ARG A 162 -23.63 -4.91 3.93
C ARG A 162 -23.06 -3.69 4.63
N GLN A 163 -23.74 -3.27 5.69
CA GLN A 163 -23.21 -2.31 6.65
C GLN A 163 -23.16 -2.97 8.01
N SER A 164 -21.97 -3.03 8.61
CA SER A 164 -21.80 -3.61 9.94
C SER A 164 -20.68 -2.88 10.66
N LYS A 165 -21.03 -2.24 11.78
CA LYS A 165 -20.06 -1.53 12.62
C LYS A 165 -18.98 -2.47 13.17
N TYR A 166 -19.36 -3.66 13.61
CA TYR A 166 -18.44 -4.63 14.20
C TYR A 166 -17.40 -5.16 13.20
N LEU A 167 -17.83 -5.41 11.95
CA LEU A 167 -16.94 -5.90 10.91
C LEU A 167 -15.97 -4.83 10.39
N ASN A 168 -16.24 -3.54 10.66
CA ASN A 168 -15.37 -2.44 10.28
C ASN A 168 -14.12 -2.31 11.17
N ASN A 169 -14.08 -2.97 12.34
CA ASN A 169 -12.91 -2.92 13.23
C ASN A 169 -11.59 -3.30 12.54
N LEU A 170 -11.62 -4.27 11.61
CA LEU A 170 -10.43 -4.70 10.86
C LEU A 170 -9.89 -3.59 9.94
N ILE A 171 -10.75 -2.91 9.19
CA ILE A 171 -10.32 -1.83 8.29
C ILE A 171 -9.90 -0.60 9.10
N GLU A 172 -10.54 -0.33 10.23
CA GLU A 172 -10.13 0.73 11.16
C GLU A 172 -8.76 0.46 11.78
N GLN A 173 -8.46 -0.77 12.19
CA GLN A 173 -7.15 -1.17 12.66
C GLN A 173 -6.09 -1.01 11.55
N ASP A 174 -6.43 -1.40 10.32
CA ASP A 174 -5.54 -1.21 9.18
C ASP A 174 -5.29 0.28 8.89
N HIS A 175 -6.29 1.16 9.08
CA HIS A 175 -6.11 2.62 9.02
C HIS A 175 -5.09 3.14 10.04
N ARG A 176 -5.06 2.57 11.26
CA ARG A 176 -4.10 2.99 12.29
C ARG A 176 -2.66 2.74 11.85
N ASN A 177 -2.39 1.66 11.13
CA ASN A 177 -1.04 1.34 10.64
C ASN A 177 -0.51 2.40 9.66
N VAL A 178 -1.31 2.77 8.66
CA VAL A 178 -0.93 3.81 7.69
C VAL A 178 -0.88 5.19 8.34
N LYS A 179 -1.80 5.51 9.25
CA LYS A 179 -1.77 6.78 9.99
C LYS A 179 -0.54 6.90 10.88
N ARG A 180 -0.12 5.82 11.56
CA ARG A 180 1.13 5.78 12.33
C ARG A 180 2.33 6.11 11.45
N ARG A 181 2.28 5.71 10.17
CA ARG A 181 3.35 6.01 9.24
C ARG A 181 3.34 7.39 8.63
N THR A 182 2.16 7.91 8.32
CA THR A 182 1.98 9.15 7.58
C THR A 182 1.90 10.39 8.47
N ARG A 183 1.44 10.26 9.73
CA ARG A 183 1.35 11.39 10.68
C ARG A 183 2.69 12.10 10.94
N PRO A 184 3.81 11.39 11.22
CA PRO A 184 5.11 12.03 11.45
C PRO A 184 5.69 12.72 10.20
N MET A 185 5.12 12.47 9.01
CA MET A 185 5.56 13.09 7.77
C MET A 185 4.99 14.51 7.57
N LEU A 186 4.14 15.00 8.49
CA LEU A 186 3.59 16.36 8.55
C LEU A 186 2.89 16.84 7.25
N GLY A 187 2.39 15.89 6.46
CA GLY A 187 1.72 16.13 5.20
C GLY A 187 2.66 16.16 4.00
N PHE A 188 2.14 15.73 2.86
CA PHE A 188 2.95 15.56 1.66
C PHE A 188 2.95 16.78 0.76
N LYS A 189 4.06 17.03 0.07
CA LYS A 189 4.21 18.18 -0.83
C LYS A 189 3.68 17.96 -2.24
N ASN A 190 3.46 16.73 -2.70
CA ASN A 190 3.04 16.45 -4.07
C ASN A 190 2.11 15.24 -4.14
N PHE A 191 1.15 15.22 -5.06
CA PHE A 191 0.21 14.11 -5.15
C PHE A 191 0.87 12.83 -5.68
N ARG A 192 1.63 12.92 -6.78
CA ARG A 192 2.27 11.77 -7.42
C ARG A 192 3.31 11.08 -6.53
N GLY A 193 4.19 11.84 -5.87
CA GLY A 193 5.15 11.27 -4.93
C GLY A 193 4.48 10.71 -3.67
N THR A 194 3.36 11.31 -3.21
CA THR A 194 2.54 10.67 -2.16
C THR A 194 2.02 9.30 -2.62
N GLN A 195 1.51 9.18 -3.85
CA GLN A 195 1.06 7.89 -4.38
C GLN A 195 2.19 6.87 -4.40
N THR A 196 3.38 7.26 -4.88
CA THR A 196 4.56 6.40 -4.86
C THR A 196 4.91 5.99 -3.44
N LEU A 197 5.04 6.93 -2.51
CA LEU A 197 5.42 6.64 -1.14
C LEU A 197 4.40 5.76 -0.40
N LEU A 198 3.10 6.07 -0.51
CA LEU A 198 2.04 5.22 0.04
C LEU A 198 2.09 3.82 -0.56
N ALA A 199 2.35 3.68 -1.86
CA ALA A 199 2.48 2.37 -2.46
C ALA A 199 3.61 1.54 -1.83
N GLY A 200 4.73 2.19 -1.48
CA GLY A 200 5.84 1.54 -0.78
C GLY A 200 5.49 1.17 0.67
N ILE A 201 4.89 2.11 1.42
CA ILE A 201 4.45 1.89 2.82
C ILE A 201 3.46 0.72 2.89
N GLU A 202 2.47 0.70 2.00
CA GLU A 202 1.48 -0.36 1.93
C GLU A 202 2.12 -1.70 1.58
N ARG A 203 3.16 -1.74 0.72
CA ARG A 203 3.84 -3.01 0.41
C ARG A 203 4.57 -3.55 1.62
N VAL A 204 5.30 -2.71 2.35
CA VAL A 204 5.93 -3.15 3.59
C VAL A 204 4.88 -3.61 4.61
N SER A 205 3.73 -2.94 4.68
CA SER A 205 2.62 -3.37 5.53
C SER A 205 2.07 -4.73 5.14
N MET A 206 1.86 -4.99 3.84
CA MET A 206 1.41 -6.28 3.31
C MET A 206 2.44 -7.39 3.60
N LEU A 207 3.74 -7.10 3.42
CA LEU A 207 4.79 -8.05 3.78
C LEU A 207 4.78 -8.35 5.29
N ARG A 208 4.56 -7.37 6.16
CA ARG A 208 4.42 -7.62 7.60
C ARG A 208 3.22 -8.50 7.97
N LYS A 209 2.20 -8.55 7.11
CA LYS A 209 1.03 -9.42 7.26
C LYS A 209 1.25 -10.83 6.66
N GLY A 210 2.41 -11.13 6.10
CA GLY A 210 2.66 -12.42 5.44
C GLY A 210 2.15 -12.50 4.00
N GLN A 211 1.77 -11.39 3.36
CA GLN A 211 1.22 -11.42 1.99
C GLN A 211 2.28 -11.54 0.91
N TYR A 212 3.00 -12.64 0.90
CA TYR A 212 3.98 -12.99 -0.13
C TYR A 212 4.12 -14.51 -0.14
N PRO A 213 4.66 -15.09 -1.22
CA PRO A 213 4.84 -16.53 -1.28
C PRO A 213 5.77 -16.96 -0.14
N GLN A 214 5.33 -17.93 0.64
CA GLN A 214 6.10 -18.56 1.71
C GLN A 214 6.11 -20.06 1.48
N GLU A 215 7.30 -20.66 1.62
CA GLU A 215 7.43 -22.11 1.70
C GLU A 215 7.22 -22.52 3.17
N PRO A 216 6.29 -23.45 3.47
CA PRO A 216 5.96 -23.82 4.85
C PRO A 216 7.16 -24.30 5.67
N GLU A 217 8.11 -24.96 5.02
CA GLU A 217 9.29 -25.56 5.65
C GLU A 217 10.38 -24.53 5.97
N TYR A 218 10.44 -23.42 5.22
CA TYR A 218 11.47 -22.38 5.34
C TYR A 218 10.87 -20.98 5.26
N PRO A 219 10.15 -20.52 6.30
CA PRO A 219 9.53 -19.22 6.31
C PRO A 219 10.60 -18.11 6.27
N ILE A 220 10.64 -17.36 5.18
CA ILE A 220 11.49 -16.18 5.07
C ILE A 220 10.84 -14.99 5.79
N SER A 221 11.64 -14.14 6.41
CA SER A 221 11.13 -12.94 7.06
C SER A 221 10.61 -11.90 6.05
N PRO A 222 9.69 -11.00 6.44
CA PRO A 222 9.27 -9.89 5.59
C PRO A 222 10.43 -9.01 5.09
N ALA A 223 11.50 -8.91 5.89
CA ALA A 223 12.72 -8.20 5.52
C ALA A 223 13.49 -8.94 4.44
N ALA A 224 13.72 -10.25 4.62
CA ALA A 224 14.41 -11.09 3.67
C ALA A 224 13.70 -11.10 2.31
N PHE A 225 12.38 -11.30 2.28
CA PHE A 225 11.61 -11.24 1.04
C PHE A 225 11.70 -9.84 0.39
N SER A 226 11.62 -8.77 1.19
CA SER A 226 11.79 -7.41 0.67
C SER A 226 13.15 -7.22 -0.04
N TYR A 227 14.22 -7.86 0.43
CA TYR A 227 15.54 -7.82 -0.22
C TYR A 227 15.62 -8.78 -1.41
N GLN A 228 14.96 -9.94 -1.39
CA GLN A 228 14.84 -10.81 -2.56
C GLN A 228 14.15 -10.14 -3.75
N LEU A 229 13.18 -9.24 -3.49
CA LEU A 229 12.58 -8.43 -4.56
C LEU A 229 13.61 -7.55 -5.28
N THR A 230 14.74 -7.30 -4.63
CA THR A 230 15.84 -6.44 -5.08
C THR A 230 17.03 -7.20 -5.64
N ALA A 231 17.11 -8.52 -5.36
CA ALA A 231 18.04 -9.46 -5.96
C ALA A 231 17.67 -9.76 -7.43
#